data_AF-A0A977L660-F1
#
_entry.id   AF-A0A977L660-F1
#
_cell.length_a   1.000
_cell.length_b   1.000
_cell.length_c   1.000
_cell.angle_alpha   90.00
_cell.angle_beta   90.00
_cell.angle_gamma   90.00
#
_symmetry.space_group_name_H-M   'P 1'
#
loop_
_entity.id
_entity.type
_entity.pdbx_description
1 polymer ?
#
loop_
_entity_poly.entity_id
_entity_poly.type
_entity_poly.pdbx_seq_one_letter_code
_entity_poly.pdbx_strand_id
1 'polypeptide(L)' 'MTKYKQLVQKQRYVIGRLLKAGKTKEEMATAVGCHKSAISRELKRNVQTLVSVAVFILVSALNGQLLFP' A
#
# COMPACT_ATOMS: atom_id res chain seq x y z
N MET A 1 -2.24 -12.55 24.60
CA MET A 1 -2.86 -11.98 23.39
C MET A 1 -2.22 -10.62 23.11
N THR A 2 -1.26 -10.53 22.19
CA THR A 2 -0.58 -9.27 21.88
C THR A 2 -1.55 -8.31 21.20
N LYS A 3 -1.73 -7.12 21.79
CA LYS A 3 -2.66 -6.10 21.31
C LYS A 3 -2.32 -5.75 19.86
N TYR A 4 -3.19 -6.15 18.93
CA TYR A 4 -2.97 -5.95 17.51
C TYR A 4 -2.92 -4.46 17.18
N LYS A 5 -1.73 -3.93 16.88
CA LYS A 5 -1.58 -2.55 16.43
C LYS A 5 -1.83 -2.49 14.93
N GLN A 6 -2.97 -1.91 14.53
CA GLN A 6 -3.24 -1.59 13.12
C GLN A 6 -2.23 -0.54 12.65
N LEU A 7 -1.84 -0.61 11.37
CA LEU A 7 -0.99 0.40 10.77
C LEU A 7 -1.75 1.72 10.69
N VAL A 8 -1.13 2.80 11.16
CA VAL A 8 -1.73 4.14 11.05
C VAL A 8 -1.71 4.62 9.60
N GLN A 9 -2.59 5.56 9.24
CA GLN A 9 -2.77 6.04 7.87
C GLN A 9 -1.44 6.47 7.20
N LYS A 10 -0.57 7.17 7.93
CA LYS A 10 0.78 7.56 7.45
C LYS A 10 1.63 6.34 7.06
N GLN A 11 1.62 5.29 7.86
CA GLN A 11 2.36 4.06 7.57
C GLN A 11 1.80 3.37 6.33
N ARG A 12 0.47 3.30 6.20
CA ARG A 12 -0.20 2.72 5.02
C ARG A 12 0.13 3.49 3.75
N TYR A 13 0.19 4.82 3.82
CA TYR A 13 0.59 5.68 2.70
C TYR A 13 2.04 5.42 2.26
N VAL A 14 2.97 5.34 3.21
CA VAL A 14 4.38 4.99 2.93
C VAL A 14 4.49 3.62 2.27
N ILE A 15 3.77 2.61 2.76
CA ILE A 15 3.73 1.26 2.16
C ILE A 15 3.22 1.34 0.72
N GLY A 16 2.16 2.09 0.45
CA GLY A 16 1.63 2.27 -0.91
C GLY A 16 2.64 2.90 -1.87
N ARG A 17 3.42 3.89 -1.41
CA ARG A 17 4.48 4.51 -2.22
C ARG A 17 5.64 3.56 -2.50
N LEU A 18 6.09 2.82 -1.48
CA LEU A 18 7.18 1.85 -1.62
C LEU A 18 6.79 0.68 -2.52
N LEU A 19 5.53 0.22 -2.43
CA LEU A 19 4.98 -0.80 -3.32
C LEU A 19 4.99 -0.32 -4.79
N LYS A 20 4.56 0.91 -5.05
CA LYS A 20 4.63 1.51 -6.40
C LYS A 20 6.07 1.64 -6.91
N ALA A 21 7.03 1.85 -6.00
CA ALA A 21 8.46 1.91 -6.31
C ALA A 21 9.13 0.51 -6.44
N GLY A 22 8.35 -0.58 -6.39
CA GLY A 22 8.86 -1.94 -6.57
C GLY A 22 9.67 -2.48 -5.38
N LYS A 23 9.53 -1.88 -4.19
CA LYS A 23 10.29 -2.27 -3.01
C LYS A 23 9.79 -3.59 -2.42
N THR A 24 10.71 -4.34 -1.82
CA THR A 24 10.43 -5.62 -1.17
C THR A 24 9.71 -5.45 0.17
N LYS A 25 9.10 -6.53 0.67
CA LYS A 25 8.37 -6.51 1.96
C LYS A 25 9.33 -6.23 3.13
N GLU A 26 10.56 -6.70 3.03
CA GLU A 26 11.64 -6.46 3.97
C GLU A 26 12.02 -4.97 4.00
N GLU A 27 12.25 -4.36 2.84
CA GLU A 27 12.55 -2.92 2.74
C GLU A 27 11.39 -2.06 3.30
N MET A 28 10.14 -2.43 2.99
CA MET A 28 8.95 -1.77 3.52
C MET A 28 8.83 -1.90 5.04
N ALA A 29 9.10 -3.08 5.59
CA ALA A 29 9.07 -3.35 7.02
C ALA A 29 10.10 -2.49 7.77
N THR A 30 11.32 -2.42 7.24
CA THR A 30 12.40 -1.58 7.76
C THR A 30 12.04 -0.10 7.70
N ALA A 31 11.54 0.39 6.56
CA ALA A 31 11.18 1.80 6.39
C ALA A 31 10.03 2.25 7.30
N VAL A 32 9.07 1.37 7.58
CA VAL A 32 7.87 1.67 8.39
C VAL A 32 8.11 1.39 9.89
N GLY A 33 9.15 0.65 10.24
CA GLY A 33 9.41 0.19 11.59
C GLY A 33 8.36 -0.81 12.07
N CYS A 34 7.93 -1.73 11.21
CA CYS A 34 6.93 -2.75 11.57
C CYS A 34 7.35 -4.15 11.09
N HIS A 35 6.66 -5.17 11.59
CA HIS A 35 6.93 -6.55 11.19
C HIS A 35 6.46 -6.83 9.76
N LYS A 36 7.19 -7.70 9.04
CA LYS A 36 6.81 -8.18 7.69
C LYS A 36 5.37 -8.71 7.57
N SER A 37 4.83 -9.28 8.65
CA SER A 37 3.45 -9.77 8.72
C SER A 37 2.41 -8.64 8.73
N ALA A 38 2.75 -7.45 9.21
CA ALA A 38 1.89 -6.26 9.10
C ALA A 38 1.84 -5.77 7.65
N ILE A 39 2.99 -5.73 6.96
CA ILE A 39 3.08 -5.39 5.53
C ILE A 39 2.26 -6.38 4.70
N SER A 40 2.43 -7.69 4.91
CA SER A 40 1.71 -8.72 4.16
C SER A 40 0.18 -8.59 4.29
N ARG A 41 -0.32 -8.37 5.52
CA ARG A 41 -1.75 -8.13 5.76
C ARG A 41 -2.26 -6.86 5.11
N GLU A 42 -1.44 -5.80 5.13
CA GLU A 42 -1.78 -4.54 4.48
C GLU A 42 -1.85 -4.69 2.97
N LEU A 43 -0.87 -5.37 2.37
CA LEU A 43 -0.89 -5.69 0.94
C LEU A 43 -2.09 -6.56 0.59
N LYS A 44 -2.45 -7.55 1.41
CA LYS A 44 -3.66 -8.36 1.17
C LYS A 44 -4.95 -7.53 1.24
N ARG A 45 -5.04 -6.57 2.17
CA ARG A 45 -6.15 -5.61 2.25
C ARG A 45 -6.17 -4.68 1.05
N ASN A 46 -5.00 -4.18 0.66
CA ASN A 46 -4.88 -3.34 -0.52
C ASN A 46 -5.18 -4.12 -1.79
N VAL A 47 -4.81 -5.38 -1.99
CA VAL A 47 -5.13 -6.15 -3.21
C VAL A 47 -6.64 -6.20 -3.47
N GLN A 48 -7.47 -6.30 -2.43
CA GLN A 48 -8.93 -6.22 -2.54
C GLN A 48 -9.42 -4.84 -3.06
N THR A 49 -8.70 -3.77 -2.74
CA THR A 49 -8.98 -2.38 -3.15
C THR A 49 -8.23 -1.94 -4.42
N LEU A 50 -7.06 -2.53 -4.68
CA LEU A 50 -6.14 -2.21 -5.77
C LEU A 50 -6.66 -2.69 -7.10
N VAL A 51 -7.59 -3.66 -7.15
CA VAL A 51 -8.33 -3.94 -8.39
C VAL A 51 -9.11 -2.69 -8.83
N SER A 52 -9.66 -1.92 -7.88
CA SER A 52 -10.40 -0.69 -8.18
C SER A 52 -9.47 0.51 -8.42
N VAL A 53 -8.38 0.64 -7.65
CA VAL A 53 -7.40 1.74 -7.83
C VAL A 53 -6.51 1.54 -9.07
N ALA A 54 -6.10 0.31 -9.41
CA ALA A 54 -5.36 0.04 -10.63
C ALA A 54 -6.25 0.21 -11.87
N VAL A 55 -7.52 -0.21 -11.81
CA VAL A 55 -8.50 0.12 -12.86
C VAL A 55 -8.67 1.63 -12.97
N PHE A 56 -8.80 2.35 -11.85
CA PHE A 56 -8.90 3.82 -11.86
C PHE A 56 -7.65 4.48 -12.45
N ILE A 57 -6.44 4.07 -12.04
CA ILE A 57 -5.18 4.61 -12.58
C ILE A 57 -5.03 4.28 -14.06
N LEU A 58 -5.39 3.07 -14.48
CA LEU A 58 -5.32 2.65 -15.90
C LEU A 58 -6.33 3.44 -16.74
N VAL A 59 -7.56 3.60 -16.26
CA VAL A 59 -8.61 4.41 -16.89
C VAL A 59 -8.19 5.89 -16.92
N SER A 60 -7.66 6.44 -15.84
CA SER A 60 -7.13 7.80 -15.76
C SER A 60 -5.94 8.04 -16.68
N ALA A 61 -5.03 7.08 -16.81
CA ALA A 61 -3.89 7.14 -17.72
C ALA A 61 -4.33 7.08 -19.19
N LEU A 62 -5.34 6.26 -19.51
CA LEU A 62 -5.94 6.21 -20.85
C LEU A 62 -6.74 7.48 -21.19
N ASN A 63 -7.31 8.16 -20.19
CA ASN A 63 -8.04 9.43 -20.36
C ASN A 63 -7.18 10.68 -20.12
N GLY A 64 -5.86 10.54 -19.91
CA GLY A 64 -4.93 11.66 -19.77
C GLY A 64 -5.13 12.55 -18.52
N GLN A 65 -5.89 12.11 -17.52
CA GLN A 65 -6.14 12.89 -16.29
C GLN A 65 -5.54 12.20 -15.06
N LEU A 66 -4.49 12.81 -14.51
CA LEU A 66 -3.82 12.38 -13.28
C LEU A 66 -4.51 13.05 -12.08
N LEU A 67 -5.66 12.52 -11.65
CA LEU A 67 -6.36 13.02 -10.47
C LEU A 67 -6.13 12.07 -9.28
N PHE A 68 -5.44 12.56 -8.25
CA PHE A 68 -5.45 11.95 -6.92
C PHE A 68 -6.20 12.89 -5.95
N PRO A 69 -7.05 12.38 -5.05
CA PRO A 69 -7.44 13.11 -3.84
C PRO A 69 -6.32 13.12 -2.79
#